data_AF-A0A397J3N2-F1
#
_entry.id   AF-A0A397J3N2-F1
#
_cell.length_a   1.000
_cell.length_b   1.000
_cell.length_c   1.000
_cell.angle_alpha   90.00
_cell.angle_beta   90.00
_cell.angle_gamma   90.00
#
_symmetry.space_group_name_H-M   'P 1'
#
loop_
_entity.id
_entity.type
_entity.pdbx_description
1 polymer ?
#
loop_
_entity_poly.entity_id
_entity_poly.type
_entity_poly.pdbx_seq_one_letter_code
_entity_poly.pdbx_strand_id
1 'polypeptide(L)'
;MSEIHAGACLNSDIQFKNHNLELEVARHQTDTNSENNTASIWDVECQNSTIDVRKFEHYIVNASSSLYGDAFLSLDQQGIKISNKVHQCKLMKKLITQEEYIQEHENLHQKMIFSSYLQLQKTSGIVDKNVFNDYFGPFAGRAYKWDVSKSKKISKLNINNESFKQLCEVYRIDKKQANTIILTRPFEILQRQM
;
A
#
# COMPACT_ATOMS: atom_id res chain seq x y z
N MET A 1 15.45 19.08 -10.87
CA MET A 1 14.68 18.10 -10.07
C MET A 1 15.57 16.88 -9.90
N SER A 2 15.68 16.35 -8.69
CA SER A 2 16.52 15.18 -8.42
C SER A 2 16.02 13.97 -9.22
N GLU A 3 16.89 13.33 -10.02
CA GLU A 3 16.60 12.07 -10.75
C GLU A 3 16.08 10.95 -9.82
N ILE A 4 16.34 11.08 -8.51
CA ILE A 4 15.98 10.11 -7.46
C ILE A 4 14.47 9.88 -7.36
N HIS A 5 13.64 10.83 -7.82
CA HIS A 5 12.18 10.76 -7.67
C HIS A 5 11.43 10.59 -8.99
N ALA A 6 12.10 10.23 -10.09
CA ALA A 6 11.49 9.80 -11.36
C ALA A 6 10.15 10.50 -11.75
N GLY A 7 10.12 11.84 -11.67
CA GLY A 7 8.96 12.64 -12.05
C GLY A 7 7.87 12.85 -10.99
N ALA A 8 8.03 12.35 -9.76
CA ALA A 8 7.14 12.66 -8.65
C ALA A 8 7.29 14.11 -8.19
N CYS A 9 6.15 14.77 -7.95
CA CYS A 9 6.10 16.12 -7.40
C CYS A 9 6.14 16.03 -5.88
N LEU A 10 7.26 16.42 -5.26
CA LEU A 10 7.42 16.44 -3.82
C LEU A 10 7.44 17.87 -3.30
N ASN A 11 6.84 18.10 -2.14
CA ASN A 11 6.99 19.33 -1.40
C ASN A 11 7.75 19.06 -0.10
N SER A 12 9.03 19.44 -0.08
CA SER A 12 10.09 19.23 0.92
C SER A 12 10.87 17.92 0.82
N ASP A 13 12.19 18.03 1.02
CA ASP A 13 13.08 16.89 1.21
C ASP A 13 12.99 16.42 2.66
N ILE A 14 12.75 15.12 2.84
CA ILE A 14 12.69 14.48 4.15
C ILE A 14 13.84 13.50 4.23
N GLN A 15 14.69 13.65 5.24
CA GLN A 15 15.76 12.70 5.53
C GLN A 15 15.29 11.68 6.56
N PHE A 16 15.45 10.40 6.25
CA PHE A 16 15.16 9.29 7.15
C PHE A 16 16.14 8.15 6.86
N LYS A 17 16.37 7.28 7.85
CA LYS A 17 17.17 6.08 7.63
C LYS A 17 16.34 5.07 6.84
N ASN A 18 16.92 4.56 5.76
CA ASN A 18 16.30 3.52 4.97
C ASN A 18 16.52 2.16 5.65
N HIS A 19 15.45 1.39 5.78
CA HIS A 19 15.45 0.06 6.37
C HIS A 19 14.95 -0.96 5.33
N ASN A 20 15.39 -2.21 5.45
CA ASN A 20 14.76 -3.30 4.70
C ASN A 20 13.41 -3.58 5.35
N LEU A 21 12.32 -3.41 4.59
CA LEU A 21 10.97 -3.51 5.11
C LEU A 21 10.38 -4.90 4.86
N GLU A 22 9.78 -5.47 5.89
CA GLU A 22 8.90 -6.63 5.80
C GLU A 22 7.45 -6.19 5.63
N LEU A 23 6.70 -6.90 4.78
CA LEU A 23 5.30 -6.60 4.50
C LEU A 23 4.39 -7.38 5.44
N GLU A 24 3.53 -6.67 6.15
CA GLU A 24 2.54 -7.27 7.06
C GLU A 24 1.13 -6.74 6.80
N VAL A 25 0.11 -7.50 7.21
CA VAL A 25 -1.31 -7.15 7.04
C VAL A 25 -1.99 -7.03 8.40
N ALA A 26 -2.49 -5.84 8.72
CA ALA A 26 -3.23 -5.59 9.94
C ALA A 26 -4.53 -6.42 9.99
N ARG A 27 -4.80 -7.03 11.13
CA ARG A 27 -6.02 -7.81 11.39
C ARG A 27 -7.25 -6.92 11.55
N HIS A 28 -7.03 -5.76 12.14
CA HIS A 28 -8.05 -4.75 12.45
C HIS A 28 -7.66 -3.42 11.83
N GLN A 29 -8.62 -2.51 11.70
CA GLN A 29 -8.32 -1.14 11.30
C GLN A 29 -7.40 -0.51 12.34
N THR A 30 -6.26 0.00 11.89
CA THR A 30 -5.30 0.71 12.74
C THR A 30 -5.42 2.21 12.52
N ASP A 31 -5.48 2.97 13.60
CA ASP A 31 -5.33 4.42 13.55
C ASP A 31 -3.86 4.76 13.23
N THR A 32 -3.67 5.44 12.10
CA THR A 32 -2.34 5.79 11.58
C THR A 32 -1.90 7.21 11.96
N ASN A 33 -2.75 7.95 12.69
CA ASN A 33 -2.46 9.30 13.13
C ASN A 33 -1.26 9.30 14.09
N SER A 34 -0.17 9.96 13.70
CA SER A 34 1.03 10.06 14.52
C SER A 34 0.82 10.84 15.83
N GLU A 35 -0.18 11.73 15.89
CA GLU A 35 -0.52 12.50 17.09
C GLU A 35 -1.18 11.62 18.16
N ASN A 36 -1.93 10.60 17.73
CA ASN A 36 -2.52 9.61 18.63
C ASN A 36 -1.51 8.53 19.03
N ASN A 37 -0.43 8.37 18.27
CA ASN A 37 0.58 7.34 18.45
C ASN A 37 1.94 7.94 18.85
N THR A 38 1.97 8.71 19.95
CA THR A 38 3.20 9.33 20.49
C THR A 38 4.05 8.41 21.36
N ALA A 39 3.57 7.19 21.62
CA ALA A 39 4.29 6.19 22.39
C ALA A 39 5.55 5.70 21.63
N SER A 40 6.57 5.31 22.41
CA SER A 40 7.80 4.71 21.90
C SER A 40 7.59 3.31 21.30
N ILE A 41 6.44 2.71 21.58
CA ILE A 41 5.98 1.42 21.04
C ILE A 41 4.63 1.68 20.37
N TRP A 42 4.44 1.11 19.18
CA TRP A 42 3.15 1.13 18.50
C TRP A 42 2.83 -0.28 18.02
N ASP A 43 2.16 -1.04 18.88
CA ASP A 43 1.80 -2.43 18.61
C ASP A 43 0.58 -2.51 17.70
N VAL A 44 0.75 -3.20 16.59
CA VAL A 44 -0.30 -3.48 15.62
C VAL A 44 -0.49 -4.98 15.52
N GLU A 45 -1.71 -5.45 15.76
CA GLU A 45 -2.08 -6.84 15.54
C GLU A 45 -2.18 -7.13 14.03
N CYS A 46 -1.26 -7.95 13.54
CA CYS A 46 -1.22 -8.44 12.17
C CYS A 46 -1.72 -9.88 12.10
N GLN A 47 -1.87 -10.43 10.89
CA GLN A 47 -2.41 -11.77 10.68
C GLN A 47 -1.61 -12.88 11.38
N ASN A 48 -0.29 -12.73 11.46
CA ASN A 48 0.62 -13.78 11.96
C ASN A 48 1.29 -13.43 13.30
N SER A 49 1.27 -12.16 13.71
CA SER A 49 2.04 -11.66 14.84
C SER A 49 1.54 -10.27 15.27
N THR A 50 1.99 -9.82 16.44
CA THR A 50 1.90 -8.41 16.84
C THR A 50 3.21 -7.72 16.50
N ILE A 51 3.14 -6.61 15.79
CA ILE A 51 4.30 -5.88 15.28
C ILE A 51 4.39 -4.53 15.96
N ASP A 52 5.55 -4.22 16.53
CA ASP A 52 5.89 -2.86 16.93
C ASP A 52 6.39 -2.07 15.72
N VAL A 53 5.55 -1.15 15.24
CA VAL A 53 5.82 -0.32 14.06
C VAL A 53 6.99 0.65 14.32
N ARG A 54 7.30 0.95 15.58
CA ARG A 54 8.41 1.84 15.98
C ARG A 54 9.78 1.20 15.82
N LYS A 55 9.86 -0.08 15.44
CA LYS A 55 11.11 -0.70 14.98
C LYS A 55 11.53 -0.28 13.58
N PHE A 56 10.66 0.38 12.82
CA PHE A 56 10.94 0.91 11.48
C PHE A 56 11.23 -0.16 10.40
N GLU A 57 11.02 -1.43 10.72
CA GLU A 57 11.33 -2.59 9.87
C GLU A 57 10.13 -3.11 9.09
N HIS A 58 8.93 -2.55 9.31
CA HIS A 58 7.69 -3.09 8.74
C HIS A 58 6.92 -2.06 7.94
N TYR A 59 6.42 -2.49 6.78
CA TYR A 59 5.40 -1.81 6.02
C TYR A 59 4.07 -2.53 6.25
N ILE A 60 3.16 -1.87 6.96
CA ILE A 60 1.88 -2.47 7.33
C ILE A 60 0.82 -2.00 6.36
N VAL A 61 0.23 -2.98 5.71
CA VAL A 61 -1.02 -2.84 5.00
C VAL A 61 -2.15 -2.79 6.04
N ASN A 62 -3.02 -1.77 5.96
CA ASN A 62 -4.13 -1.63 6.89
C ASN A 62 -5.28 -2.58 6.50
N ALA A 63 -6.18 -2.85 7.46
CA ALA A 63 -7.34 -3.70 7.20
C ALA A 63 -8.25 -3.10 6.11
N SER A 64 -8.90 -3.96 5.33
CA SER A 64 -9.77 -3.53 4.22
C SER A 64 -10.97 -2.68 4.66
N SER A 65 -11.35 -2.73 5.94
CA SER A 65 -12.38 -1.89 6.53
C SER A 65 -11.93 -0.45 6.77
N SER A 66 -10.63 -0.15 6.66
CA SER A 66 -10.13 1.20 6.90
C SER A 66 -10.61 2.17 5.82
N LEU A 67 -11.20 3.28 6.26
CA LEU A 67 -11.65 4.37 5.41
C LEU A 67 -10.47 5.19 4.86
N TYR A 68 -9.37 5.24 5.60
CA TYR A 68 -8.18 6.04 5.29
C TYR A 68 -6.90 5.29 5.69
N GLY A 69 -5.78 5.68 5.10
CA GLY A 69 -4.46 5.11 5.39
C GLY A 69 -4.38 3.63 5.05
N ASP A 70 -4.36 3.34 3.76
CA ASP A 70 -4.38 1.97 3.20
C ASP A 70 -3.16 1.15 3.59
N ALA A 71 -2.05 1.83 3.82
CA ALA A 71 -0.83 1.24 4.35
C ALA A 71 0.02 2.31 5.04
N PHE A 72 0.88 1.91 5.96
CA PHE A 72 1.66 2.81 6.77
C PHE A 72 2.97 2.18 7.26
N LEU A 73 3.94 3.04 7.57
CA LEU A 73 5.14 2.69 8.33
C LEU A 73 5.57 3.85 9.23
N SER A 74 6.36 3.56 10.26
CA SER A 74 7.07 4.58 11.03
C SER A 74 8.35 4.98 10.29
N LEU A 75 8.70 6.27 10.32
CA LEU A 75 9.95 6.76 9.73
C LEU A 75 11.01 6.95 10.81
N ASP A 76 12.18 6.33 10.62
CA ASP A 76 13.37 6.57 11.44
C ASP A 76 14.01 7.89 11.01
N GLN A 77 13.53 9.00 11.58
CA GLN A 77 14.04 10.33 11.32
C GLN A 77 14.95 10.80 12.45
N GLN A 78 16.01 11.54 12.10
CA GLN A 78 16.83 12.21 13.10
C GLN A 78 16.05 13.42 13.67
N GLY A 79 15.63 13.34 14.93
CA GLY A 79 14.88 14.39 15.63
C GLY A 79 13.93 13.82 16.68
N ILE A 80 13.21 14.70 17.40
CA ILE A 80 12.31 14.30 18.50
C ILE A 80 10.91 13.89 18.00
N LYS A 81 10.50 14.33 16.80
CA LYS A 81 9.12 14.15 16.35
C LYS A 81 8.93 12.82 15.64
N ILE A 82 8.23 11.91 16.33
CA ILE A 82 7.69 10.68 15.78
C ILE A 82 6.87 10.99 14.53
N SER A 83 7.22 10.35 13.42
CA SER A 83 6.61 10.61 12.13
C SER A 83 6.25 9.30 11.43
N ASN A 84 5.08 9.29 10.80
CA ASN A 84 4.62 8.16 10.01
C ASN A 84 4.69 8.51 8.52
N LYS A 85 4.85 7.50 7.69
CA LYS A 85 4.50 7.58 6.27
C LYS A 85 3.23 6.78 6.09
N VAL A 86 2.14 7.45 5.77
CA VAL A 86 0.89 6.80 5.40
C VAL A 86 0.72 6.91 3.89
N HIS A 87 0.22 5.83 3.31
CA HIS A 87 -0.12 5.74 1.90
C HIS A 87 -1.63 5.63 1.80
N GLN A 88 -2.23 6.55 1.04
CA GLN A 88 -3.60 6.43 0.57
C GLN A 88 -3.58 6.24 -0.94
N CYS A 89 -4.35 5.27 -1.41
CA CYS A 89 -4.57 5.04 -2.82
C CYS A 89 -6.06 5.23 -3.11
N LYS A 90 -6.36 5.94 -4.20
CA LYS A 90 -7.72 6.17 -4.67
C LYS A 90 -7.74 6.18 -6.19
N LEU A 91 -8.59 5.35 -6.76
CA LEU A 91 -8.88 5.39 -8.18
C LEU A 91 -9.85 6.54 -8.49
N MET A 92 -9.34 7.63 -9.06
CA MET A 92 -10.16 8.74 -9.56
C MET A 92 -10.30 8.66 -11.08
N LYS A 93 -11.55 8.77 -11.57
CA LYS A 93 -11.86 8.82 -13.02
C LYS A 93 -11.91 10.25 -13.56
N LYS A 94 -11.73 11.24 -12.70
CA LYS A 94 -11.75 12.67 -13.00
C LYS A 94 -10.48 13.33 -12.48
N LEU A 95 -10.20 14.52 -13.00
CA LEU A 95 -9.17 15.38 -12.43
C LEU A 95 -9.56 15.76 -10.99
N ILE A 96 -8.61 15.70 -10.06
CA ILE A 96 -8.81 16.05 -8.65
C ILE A 96 -8.65 17.56 -8.50
N THR A 97 -9.61 18.21 -7.81
CA THR A 97 -9.52 19.65 -7.49
C THR A 97 -8.69 19.91 -6.23
N GLN A 98 -8.31 21.17 -6.00
CA GLN A 98 -7.56 21.56 -4.79
C GLN A 98 -8.38 21.31 -3.52
N GLU A 99 -9.68 21.57 -3.54
CA GLU A 99 -10.56 21.32 -2.39
C GLU A 99 -10.66 19.83 -2.09
N GLU A 100 -10.82 18.98 -3.12
CA GLU A 100 -10.84 17.52 -2.94
C GLU A 100 -9.52 17.02 -2.37
N TYR A 101 -8.39 17.54 -2.85
CA TYR A 101 -7.09 17.23 -2.27
C TYR A 101 -6.99 17.67 -0.81
N ILE A 102 -7.40 18.90 -0.47
CA ILE A 102 -7.33 19.39 0.92
C ILE A 102 -8.22 18.54 1.83
N GLN A 103 -9.44 18.22 1.41
CA GLN A 103 -10.35 17.40 2.20
C GLN A 103 -9.80 16.00 2.44
N GLU A 104 -9.30 15.35 1.39
CA GLU A 104 -8.63 14.05 1.53
C GLU A 104 -7.40 14.17 2.43
N HIS A 105 -6.69 15.30 2.35
CA HIS A 105 -5.46 15.54 3.11
C HIS A 105 -5.77 15.72 4.59
N GLU A 106 -6.81 16.46 4.93
CA GLU A 106 -7.24 16.64 6.33
C GLU A 106 -7.74 15.32 6.95
N ASN A 107 -8.35 14.45 6.14
CA ASN A 107 -8.77 13.12 6.60
C ASN A 107 -7.58 12.17 6.84
N LEU A 108 -6.46 12.39 6.15
CA LEU A 108 -5.21 11.65 6.33
C LEU A 108 -4.30 12.40 7.30
N HIS A 109 -4.17 11.92 8.54
CA HIS A 109 -3.20 12.48 9.49
C HIS A 109 -1.75 12.02 9.17
N GLN A 110 -1.27 12.49 7.99
CA GLN A 110 -0.01 12.33 7.25
C GLN A 110 0.00 11.42 5.99
N LYS A 111 -0.31 12.03 4.83
CA LYS A 111 0.37 11.91 3.50
C LYS A 111 -0.30 11.13 2.33
N MET A 112 -0.03 11.71 1.14
CA MET A 112 -0.18 11.30 -0.28
C MET A 112 -1.59 11.29 -0.92
N ILE A 113 -1.91 12.36 -1.69
CA ILE A 113 -3.12 12.51 -2.55
C ILE A 113 -2.75 13.18 -3.87
N PHE A 114 -3.32 12.74 -4.99
CA PHE A 114 -2.85 12.95 -6.38
C PHE A 114 -3.40 14.20 -7.12
N SER A 115 -2.59 14.85 -7.99
CA SER A 115 -2.92 15.75 -9.15
C SER A 115 -1.82 16.80 -9.42
N SER A 116 -1.55 17.06 -10.70
CA SER A 116 -0.41 17.84 -11.23
C SER A 116 -0.60 19.37 -11.29
N TYR A 117 -1.67 19.90 -10.68
CA TYR A 117 -1.97 21.34 -10.65
C TYR A 117 -2.21 21.88 -9.24
N LEU A 118 -1.85 21.10 -8.23
CA LEU A 118 -2.20 21.37 -6.85
C LEU A 118 -1.06 22.02 -6.08
N GLN A 119 -1.40 22.97 -5.23
CA GLN A 119 -0.49 23.45 -4.20
C GLN A 119 -0.34 22.37 -3.13
N LEU A 120 0.79 21.67 -3.19
CA LEU A 120 1.16 20.63 -2.24
C LEU A 120 1.34 21.21 -0.85
N GLN A 121 0.82 20.52 0.17
CA GLN A 121 1.16 20.84 1.56
C GLN A 121 2.58 20.36 1.90
N LYS A 122 3.20 20.92 2.95
CA LYS A 122 4.55 20.53 3.35
C LYS A 122 4.59 19.03 3.71
N THR A 123 5.68 18.35 3.38
CA THR A 123 5.87 16.90 3.59
C THR A 123 4.94 15.98 2.80
N SER A 124 4.29 16.51 1.76
CA SER A 124 3.45 15.74 0.84
C SER A 124 4.15 15.50 -0.50
N GLY A 125 3.68 14.50 -1.23
CA GLY A 125 4.19 14.14 -2.54
C GLY A 125 3.11 13.54 -3.41
N ILE A 126 3.27 13.62 -4.73
CA ILE A 126 2.33 13.15 -5.74
C ILE A 126 3.06 12.37 -6.82
N VAL A 127 2.52 11.20 -7.15
CA VAL A 127 3.00 10.35 -8.24
C VAL A 127 1.85 10.16 -9.23
N ASP A 128 1.94 10.79 -10.40
CA ASP A 128 0.93 10.64 -11.46
C ASP A 128 0.98 9.22 -12.06
N LYS A 129 -0.15 8.72 -12.57
CA LYS A 129 -0.24 7.43 -13.27
C LYS A 129 0.82 7.28 -14.36
N ASN A 130 1.09 8.34 -15.11
CA ASN A 130 2.00 8.33 -16.24
C ASN A 130 3.46 8.13 -15.82
N VAL A 131 3.84 8.57 -14.62
CA VAL A 131 5.18 8.40 -14.04
C VAL A 131 5.23 7.31 -12.97
N PHE A 132 4.11 6.63 -12.71
CA PHE A 132 3.98 5.65 -11.63
C PHE A 132 4.93 4.47 -11.79
N ASN A 133 5.06 3.96 -13.02
CA ASN A 133 5.98 2.87 -13.31
C ASN A 133 7.44 3.30 -13.18
N ASP A 134 7.75 4.54 -13.51
CA ASP A 134 9.12 5.07 -13.43
C ASP A 134 9.49 5.35 -11.96
N TYR A 135 8.53 5.86 -11.17
CA TYR A 135 8.69 6.14 -9.74
C TYR A 135 8.82 4.90 -8.88
N PHE A 136 7.89 3.96 -9.03
CA PHE A 136 7.91 2.72 -8.26
C PHE A 136 8.79 1.65 -8.91
N GLY A 137 9.27 1.87 -10.14
CA GLY A 137 10.11 0.94 -10.88
C GLY A 137 9.51 -0.47 -10.96
N PRO A 138 10.31 -1.53 -10.76
CA PRO A 138 9.82 -2.91 -10.76
C PRO A 138 8.84 -3.23 -9.60
N PHE A 139 8.62 -2.30 -8.66
CA PHE A 139 7.67 -2.41 -7.56
C PHE A 139 6.31 -1.75 -7.89
N ALA A 140 6.15 -1.10 -9.03
CA ALA A 140 4.90 -0.45 -9.44
C ALA A 140 3.69 -1.40 -9.40
N GLY A 141 3.88 -2.65 -9.86
CA GLY A 141 2.82 -3.66 -9.79
C GLY A 141 2.36 -4.01 -8.36
N ARG A 142 3.20 -3.80 -7.33
CA ARG A 142 2.84 -4.01 -5.91
C ARG A 142 2.09 -2.80 -5.34
N ALA A 143 2.54 -1.59 -5.66
CA ALA A 143 1.89 -0.35 -5.24
C ALA A 143 0.49 -0.18 -5.88
N TYR A 144 0.34 -0.53 -7.16
CA TYR A 144 -0.93 -0.41 -7.89
C TYR A 144 -1.94 -1.49 -7.46
N LYS A 145 -1.47 -2.70 -7.15
CA LYS A 145 -2.34 -3.84 -6.87
C LYS A 145 -2.91 -3.85 -5.46
N TRP A 146 -2.27 -3.16 -4.52
CA TRP A 146 -2.86 -2.89 -3.21
C TRP A 146 -4.17 -2.08 -3.35
N ASP A 147 -4.13 -1.02 -4.18
CA ASP A 147 -5.28 -0.17 -4.50
C ASP A 147 -6.42 -0.93 -5.21
N VAL A 148 -6.08 -1.81 -6.17
CA VAL A 148 -7.09 -2.62 -6.89
C VAL A 148 -7.63 -3.78 -6.04
N SER A 149 -6.87 -4.29 -5.06
CA SER A 149 -7.29 -5.42 -4.22
C SER A 149 -8.41 -5.10 -3.23
N LYS A 150 -8.65 -3.81 -2.93
CA LYS A 150 -9.84 -3.37 -2.19
C LYS A 150 -11.15 -3.65 -2.93
N SER A 151 -11.10 -3.91 -4.24
CA SER A 151 -12.30 -4.13 -5.06
C SER A 151 -12.82 -5.58 -5.08
N LYS A 152 -12.07 -6.58 -4.64
CA LYS A 152 -12.60 -7.96 -4.61
C LYS A 152 -12.07 -8.75 -3.43
N LYS A 153 -13.03 -9.17 -2.61
CA LYS A 153 -12.98 -10.26 -1.64
C LYS A 153 -12.42 -11.50 -2.34
N ILE A 154 -11.09 -11.66 -2.44
CA ILE A 154 -10.48 -12.93 -2.84
C ILE A 154 -10.60 -13.84 -1.62
N SER A 155 -11.80 -14.38 -1.42
CA SER A 155 -11.96 -15.62 -0.66
C SER A 155 -10.97 -16.63 -1.23
N LYS A 156 -10.21 -17.27 -0.35
CA LYS A 156 -9.26 -18.36 -0.62
C LYS A 156 -9.73 -19.23 -1.79
N LEU A 157 -9.22 -18.95 -3.00
CA LEU A 157 -9.64 -19.58 -4.24
C LEU A 157 -9.18 -21.05 -4.24
N ASN A 158 -10.10 -21.98 -4.53
CA ASN A 158 -9.76 -23.40 -4.62
C ASN A 158 -9.27 -23.76 -6.03
N ILE A 159 -7.97 -23.98 -6.19
CA ILE A 159 -7.36 -24.26 -7.51
C ILE A 159 -8.04 -25.41 -8.26
N ASN A 160 -8.70 -26.35 -7.59
CA ASN A 160 -9.39 -27.49 -8.22
C ASN A 160 -10.81 -27.18 -8.70
N ASN A 161 -11.49 -26.20 -8.11
CA ASN A 161 -12.94 -26.01 -8.32
C ASN A 161 -13.31 -24.66 -8.93
N GLU A 162 -12.41 -23.68 -8.96
CA GLU A 162 -12.73 -22.32 -9.42
C GLU A 162 -12.94 -22.21 -10.94
N SER A 163 -13.82 -21.32 -11.38
CA SER A 163 -14.04 -21.09 -12.81
C SER A 163 -12.85 -20.42 -13.50
N PHE A 164 -12.76 -20.53 -14.83
CA PHE A 164 -11.75 -19.83 -15.65
C PHE A 164 -11.66 -18.33 -15.35
N LYS A 165 -12.82 -17.67 -15.18
CA LYS A 165 -12.90 -16.25 -14.88
C LYS A 165 -12.28 -15.94 -13.52
N GLN A 166 -12.57 -16.76 -12.51
CA GLN A 166 -12.02 -16.60 -11.16
C GLN A 166 -10.51 -16.89 -11.10
N LEU A 167 -10.02 -17.86 -11.89
CA LEU A 167 -8.59 -18.11 -12.03
C LEU A 167 -7.85 -16.92 -12.64
N CYS A 168 -8.43 -16.28 -13.67
CA CYS A 168 -7.85 -15.09 -14.30
C CYS A 168 -7.86 -13.85 -13.40
N GLU A 169 -8.58 -13.89 -12.28
CA GLU A 169 -8.56 -12.83 -11.26
C GLU A 169 -7.34 -12.97 -10.32
N VAL A 170 -6.64 -14.10 -10.36
CA VAL A 170 -5.39 -14.32 -9.62
C VAL A 170 -4.21 -13.72 -10.37
N TYR A 171 -3.33 -13.06 -9.62
CA TYR A 171 -2.13 -12.44 -10.17
C TYR A 171 -1.21 -13.45 -10.86
N ARG A 172 -0.75 -13.10 -12.07
CA ARG A 172 0.13 -13.95 -12.90
C ARG A 172 -0.52 -15.28 -13.30
N ILE A 173 -1.85 -15.33 -13.33
CA ILE A 173 -2.60 -16.35 -14.06
C ILE A 173 -3.27 -15.64 -15.24
N ASP A 174 -2.61 -15.64 -16.38
CA ASP A 174 -3.19 -15.19 -17.64
C ASP A 174 -4.15 -16.26 -18.22
N LYS A 175 -4.82 -15.95 -19.33
CA LYS A 175 -5.76 -16.88 -19.98
C LYS A 175 -5.11 -18.22 -20.35
N LYS A 176 -3.83 -18.21 -20.71
CA LYS A 176 -3.10 -19.42 -21.11
C LYS A 176 -2.86 -20.29 -19.88
N GLN A 177 -2.37 -19.70 -18.81
CA GLN A 177 -2.12 -20.36 -17.53
C GLN A 177 -3.42 -20.84 -16.87
N ALA A 178 -4.50 -20.06 -16.92
CA ALA A 178 -5.82 -20.47 -16.43
C ALA A 178 -6.33 -21.71 -17.18
N ASN A 179 -6.18 -21.76 -18.50
CA ASN A 179 -6.51 -22.94 -19.29
C ASN A 179 -5.64 -24.13 -18.93
N THR A 180 -4.32 -23.94 -18.79
CA THR A 180 -3.41 -25.01 -18.34
C THR A 180 -3.84 -25.57 -16.98
N ILE A 181 -4.17 -24.70 -16.02
CA ILE A 181 -4.64 -25.10 -14.69
C ILE A 181 -5.92 -25.91 -14.81
N ILE A 182 -6.93 -25.45 -15.57
CA ILE A 182 -8.20 -26.18 -15.74
C ILE A 182 -7.97 -27.56 -16.35
N LEU A 183 -7.10 -27.66 -17.36
CA LEU A 183 -6.78 -28.92 -18.05
C LEU A 183 -5.97 -29.89 -17.18
N THR A 184 -5.28 -29.38 -16.15
CA THR A 184 -4.37 -30.19 -15.30
C THR A 184 -5.01 -30.60 -13.97
N ARG A 185 -6.22 -30.11 -13.67
CA ARG A 185 -6.95 -30.50 -12.46
C ARG A 185 -7.29 -32.00 -12.44
N PRO A 186 -7.37 -32.62 -11.24
CA PRO A 186 -7.15 -32.01 -9.93
C PRO A 186 -5.66 -32.03 -9.51
N PHE A 187 -5.26 -31.03 -8.73
CA PHE A 187 -3.97 -30.99 -8.04
C PHE A 187 -4.13 -31.55 -6.63
N GLU A 188 -3.25 -32.47 -6.23
CA GLU A 188 -3.16 -32.92 -4.85
C GLU A 188 -2.63 -31.79 -3.95
N ILE A 189 -3.14 -31.73 -2.71
CA ILE A 189 -2.69 -30.75 -1.72
C ILE A 189 -1.22 -31.05 -1.40
N LEU A 190 -0.32 -30.13 -1.73
CA LEU A 190 1.07 -30.18 -1.26
C LEU A 190 1.05 -30.15 0.28
N GLN A 191 1.31 -31.29 0.91
CA GLN A 191 1.72 -31.31 2.31
C GLN A 191 3.01 -30.48 2.41
N ARG A 192 2.97 -29.39 3.18
CA ARG A 192 4.17 -28.64 3.55
C ARG A 192 5.13 -29.61 4.24
N GLN A 193 6.23 -29.95 3.60
CA GLN A 193 7.41 -30.41 4.34
C GLN A 193 7.96 -29.21 5.11
N MET A 194 8.23 -29.45 6.39
CA MET A 194 8.69 -28.51 7.42
C MET A 194 10.00 -27.83 7.06
#